data_AF-A0A3B9LWD7-F1
#
_entry.id   AF-A0A3B9LWD7-F1
#
_cell.length_a   1.000
_cell.length_b   1.000
_cell.length_c   1.000
_cell.angle_alpha   90.00
_cell.angle_beta   90.00
_cell.angle_gamma   90.00
#
_symmetry.space_group_name_H-M   'P 1'
#
loop_
_entity.id
_entity.type
_entity.pdbx_description
1 polymer ?
#
loop_
_entity_poly.entity_id
_entity_poly.type
_entity_poly.pdbx_seq_one_letter_code
_entity_poly.pdbx_strand_id
1 'polypeptide(L)'
;MRAIRLRLSPLFVLLFLGVNPLAVLGQQPTPSPTPPQTGKSYSSDVPTRKPPPPAPQAQSPVTFTDITSLTGINFRHAPSFTSLKYLLEAMGGGVAMFDYDNDGRMDLFFTNGASL
;
A
#
# COMPACT_ATOMS: atom_id res chain seq x y z
N MET A 1 -3.00 41.18 -9.71
CA MET A 1 -2.04 40.07 -9.67
C MET A 1 -1.33 40.14 -8.33
N ARG A 2 -1.65 39.23 -7.40
CA ARG A 2 -1.07 39.25 -6.04
C ARG A 2 -0.11 38.08 -5.89
N ALA A 3 1.15 38.40 -5.64
CA ALA A 3 2.21 37.44 -5.36
C ALA A 3 1.99 36.84 -3.96
N ILE A 4 1.85 35.51 -3.88
CA ILE A 4 1.84 34.78 -2.62
C ILE A 4 3.27 34.29 -2.38
N ARG A 5 3.89 34.79 -1.31
CA ARG A 5 5.25 34.41 -0.92
C ARG A 5 5.22 33.01 -0.31
N LEU A 6 5.82 32.03 -0.98
CA LEU A 6 6.27 30.81 -0.32
C LEU A 6 7.52 31.14 0.50
N ARG A 7 7.45 30.90 1.82
CA ARG A 7 8.65 30.70 2.64
C ARG A 7 8.72 29.22 2.99
N LEU A 8 9.44 28.46 2.16
CA LEU A 8 9.95 27.15 2.55
C LEU A 8 11.13 27.36 3.48
N SER A 9 11.02 26.91 4.72
CA SER A 9 12.15 26.62 5.59
C SER A 9 12.23 25.11 5.80
N PRO A 10 13.30 24.44 5.35
CA PRO A 10 13.40 22.98 5.42
C PRO A 10 14.03 22.61 6.75
N LEU A 11 13.28 22.01 7.67
CA LEU A 11 13.85 21.16 8.70
C LEU A 11 12.73 20.36 9.38
N PHE A 12 12.60 19.09 9.02
CA PHE A 12 12.47 17.95 9.95
C PHE A 12 12.28 16.67 9.13
N VAL A 13 13.40 16.06 8.74
CA VAL A 13 13.43 14.66 8.32
C VAL A 13 13.61 13.84 9.58
N LEU A 14 12.57 13.11 10.01
CA LEU A 14 12.68 12.14 11.09
C LEU A 14 13.19 10.81 10.50
N LEU A 15 14.50 10.62 10.61
CA LEU A 15 15.19 9.36 10.37
C LEU A 15 15.02 8.47 11.60
N PHE A 16 14.27 7.37 11.49
CA PHE A 16 14.27 6.32 12.52
C PHE A 16 15.50 5.43 12.34
N LEU A 17 16.60 5.79 13.00
CA LEU A 17 17.74 4.90 13.25
C LEU A 17 17.39 3.98 14.44
N GLY A 18 16.76 2.85 14.15
CA GLY A 18 16.63 1.73 15.08
C GLY A 18 17.72 0.70 14.83
N VAL A 19 18.84 0.80 15.56
CA VAL A 19 19.87 -0.24 15.61
C VAL A 19 19.29 -1.50 16.28
N ASN A 20 19.22 -2.61 15.55
CA ASN A 20 18.95 -3.92 16.12
C ASN A 20 20.28 -4.59 16.49
N PRO A 21 20.52 -4.96 17.76
CA PRO A 21 21.71 -5.70 18.13
C PRO A 21 21.61 -7.15 17.64
N LEU A 22 22.69 -7.58 16.98
CA LEU A 22 23.07 -8.94 16.63
C LEU A 22 22.48 -10.02 17.55
N ALA A 23 21.66 -10.90 16.97
CA ALA A 23 21.56 -12.28 17.42
C ALA A 23 22.29 -13.15 16.38
N VAL A 24 23.52 -13.55 16.72
CA VAL A 24 24.24 -14.61 16.01
C VAL A 24 23.57 -15.93 16.39
N LEU A 25 22.69 -16.42 15.52
CA LEU A 25 22.19 -17.79 15.58
C LEU A 25 22.60 -18.48 14.27
N GLY A 26 23.53 -19.43 14.39
CA GLY A 26 23.93 -20.46 13.43
C GLY A 26 23.86 -20.11 11.94
N GLN A 27 25.03 -20.06 11.27
CA GLN A 27 25.07 -20.18 9.81
C GLN A 27 24.41 -21.51 9.40
N GLN A 28 23.14 -21.45 9.02
CA GLN A 28 22.45 -22.54 8.35
C GLN A 28 23.20 -22.78 7.03
N PRO A 29 23.70 -24.00 6.75
CA PRO A 29 24.34 -24.28 5.47
C PRO A 29 23.44 -23.84 4.33
N THR A 30 23.97 -23.01 3.43
CA THR A 30 23.24 -22.53 2.26
C THR A 30 22.73 -23.72 1.48
N PRO A 31 21.41 -23.89 1.27
CA PRO A 31 20.92 -24.93 0.40
C PRO A 31 21.50 -24.69 -1.00
N SER A 32 22.06 -25.74 -1.62
CA SER A 32 22.49 -25.69 -3.02
C SER A 32 21.36 -25.10 -3.88
N PRO A 33 21.65 -24.20 -4.84
CA PRO A 33 20.63 -23.64 -5.70
C PRO A 33 19.91 -24.81 -6.39
N THR A 34 18.63 -24.95 -6.10
CA THR A 34 17.78 -25.89 -6.85
C THR A 34 17.81 -25.42 -8.31
N PRO A 35 18.06 -26.29 -9.29
CA PRO A 35 17.93 -25.94 -10.70
C PRO A 35 16.59 -25.25 -10.91
N PRO A 36 16.50 -24.19 -11.74
CA PRO A 36 15.24 -23.55 -12.04
C PRO A 36 14.25 -24.64 -12.44
N GLN A 37 13.23 -24.86 -11.62
CA GLN A 37 12.17 -25.78 -11.96
C GLN A 37 11.55 -25.19 -13.23
N THR A 38 11.70 -25.89 -14.35
CA THR A 38 10.95 -25.62 -15.58
C THR A 38 9.51 -25.41 -15.15
N GLY A 39 9.03 -24.17 -15.33
CA GLY A 39 7.84 -23.67 -14.66
C GLY A 39 6.71 -24.68 -14.73
N LYS A 40 6.03 -24.92 -13.60
CA LYS A 40 4.80 -25.71 -13.63
C LYS A 40 3.90 -25.05 -14.66
N SER A 41 3.57 -25.78 -15.72
CA SER A 41 2.53 -25.37 -16.64
C SER A 41 1.26 -25.31 -15.80
N TYR A 42 0.86 -24.11 -15.41
CA TYR A 42 -0.44 -23.90 -14.79
C TYR A 42 -1.44 -24.24 -15.88
N SER A 43 -1.98 -25.46 -15.84
CA SER A 43 -3.05 -25.81 -16.74
C SER A 43 -4.17 -24.80 -16.53
N SER A 44 -4.67 -24.23 -17.63
CA SER A 44 -5.88 -23.40 -17.65
C SER A 44 -7.13 -24.19 -17.27
N ASP A 45 -7.00 -25.49 -17.00
CA ASP A 45 -8.02 -26.33 -16.39
C ASP A 45 -8.23 -25.91 -14.93
N VAL A 46 -8.77 -24.72 -14.72
CA VAL A 46 -9.40 -24.33 -13.46
C VAL A 46 -10.53 -25.33 -13.26
N PRO A 47 -10.48 -26.21 -12.25
CA PRO A 47 -11.63 -27.04 -11.94
C PRO A 47 -12.78 -26.08 -11.65
N THR A 48 -13.89 -26.20 -12.36
CA THR A 48 -15.11 -25.43 -12.11
C THR A 48 -15.68 -25.86 -10.76
N ARG A 49 -15.05 -25.39 -9.67
CA ARG A 49 -15.55 -25.59 -8.32
C ARG A 49 -16.75 -24.67 -8.21
N LYS A 50 -17.95 -25.25 -8.29
CA LYS A 50 -19.18 -24.58 -7.89
C LYS A 50 -18.96 -24.00 -6.50
N PRO A 51 -19.08 -22.67 -6.29
CA PRO A 51 -18.96 -22.09 -4.97
C PRO A 51 -19.98 -22.78 -4.04
N PRO A 52 -19.60 -23.15 -2.81
CA PRO A 52 -20.58 -23.59 -1.83
C PRO A 52 -21.66 -22.51 -1.68
N PRO A 53 -22.91 -22.89 -1.38
CA PRO A 53 -23.94 -21.92 -1.04
C PRO A 53 -23.43 -21.00 0.07
N PRO A 54 -23.75 -19.70 0.04
CA PRO A 54 -23.42 -18.80 1.14
C PRO A 54 -23.93 -19.40 2.46
N ALA A 55 -23.04 -19.58 3.43
CA ALA A 55 -23.47 -19.92 4.78
C ALA A 55 -24.39 -18.80 5.30
N PRO A 56 -25.38 -19.10 6.16
CA PRO A 56 -26.15 -18.07 6.85
C PRO A 56 -25.19 -17.13 7.58
N GLN A 57 -25.01 -15.92 7.06
CA GLN A 57 -24.20 -14.91 7.71
C GLN A 57 -25.06 -14.28 8.81
N ALA A 58 -24.64 -14.46 10.06
CA ALA A 58 -25.19 -13.69 11.16
C ALA A 58 -25.01 -12.19 10.82
N GLN A 59 -26.07 -11.41 10.96
CA GLN A 59 -25.98 -9.97 10.74
C GLN A 59 -24.97 -9.40 11.75
N SER A 60 -23.95 -8.73 11.22
CA SER A 60 -23.01 -7.96 12.05
C SER A 60 -23.81 -6.88 12.81
N PRO A 61 -23.58 -6.69 14.12
CA PRO A 61 -24.18 -5.58 14.84
C PRO A 61 -23.63 -4.22 14.37
N VAL A 62 -22.48 -4.21 13.67
CA VAL A 62 -21.88 -3.02 13.08
C VAL A 62 -22.33 -2.88 11.63
N THR A 63 -22.85 -1.69 11.31
CA THR A 63 -23.18 -1.27 9.94
C THR A 63 -22.18 -0.22 9.47
N PHE A 64 -21.89 -0.23 8.17
CA PHE A 64 -21.07 0.78 7.52
C PHE A 64 -21.95 1.62 6.60
N THR A 65 -21.72 2.92 6.56
CA THR A 65 -22.37 3.84 5.62
C THR A 65 -21.32 4.36 4.66
N ASP A 66 -21.56 4.21 3.37
CA ASP A 66 -20.72 4.83 2.35
C ASP A 66 -21.03 6.33 2.26
N ILE A 67 -20.03 7.16 2.56
CA ILE A 67 -20.11 8.62 2.47
C ILE A 67 -19.25 9.18 1.34
N THR A 68 -18.69 8.34 0.47
CA THR A 68 -17.70 8.75 -0.55
C THR A 68 -18.22 9.91 -1.40
N SER A 69 -19.44 9.79 -1.92
CA SER A 69 -20.10 10.83 -2.73
C SER A 69 -20.38 12.12 -1.95
N LEU A 70 -20.62 12.03 -0.64
CA LEU A 70 -20.89 13.17 0.23
C LEU A 70 -19.62 13.95 0.59
N THR A 71 -18.47 13.27 0.65
CA THR A 71 -17.20 13.92 1.01
C THR A 71 -16.64 14.84 -0.07
N GLY A 72 -17.03 14.64 -1.33
CA GLY A 72 -16.44 15.31 -2.48
C GLY A 72 -14.99 14.89 -2.81
N ILE A 73 -14.42 13.95 -2.06
CA ILE A 73 -13.06 13.46 -2.27
C ILE A 73 -13.05 12.49 -3.46
N ASN A 74 -12.30 12.84 -4.51
CA ASN A 74 -12.19 12.07 -5.75
C ASN A 74 -10.72 11.70 -6.04
N PHE A 75 -10.07 11.04 -5.09
CA PHE A 75 -8.68 10.61 -5.26
C PHE A 75 -8.56 9.48 -6.30
N ARG A 76 -7.56 9.58 -7.19
CA ARG A 76 -7.19 8.52 -8.13
C ARG A 76 -5.71 8.22 -7.97
N HIS A 77 -5.39 6.98 -7.57
CA HIS A 77 -4.01 6.49 -7.55
C HIS A 77 -3.50 6.37 -8.99
N ALA A 78 -2.33 6.95 -9.27
CA ALA A 78 -1.71 6.99 -10.58
C ALA A 78 -0.28 6.42 -10.49
N PRO A 79 -0.13 5.09 -10.46
CA PRO A 79 1.18 4.46 -10.50
C PRO A 79 1.82 4.63 -11.89
N SER A 80 3.15 4.62 -11.94
CA SER A 80 3.90 4.65 -13.20
C SER A 80 4.13 3.24 -13.72
N PHE A 81 3.32 2.80 -14.68
CA PHE A 81 3.44 1.47 -15.26
C PHE A 81 4.63 1.36 -16.23
N THR A 82 5.43 0.31 -16.08
CA THR A 82 6.49 -0.05 -17.03
C THR A 82 6.31 -1.47 -17.53
N SER A 83 7.00 -1.83 -18.62
CA SER A 83 7.02 -3.22 -19.12
C SER A 83 7.71 -4.19 -18.17
N LEU A 84 8.55 -3.68 -17.26
CA LEU A 84 9.35 -4.46 -16.33
C LEU A 84 8.60 -4.83 -15.05
N LYS A 85 7.41 -4.26 -14.83
CA LYS A 85 6.49 -4.61 -13.73
C LYS A 85 7.19 -4.62 -12.37
N TYR A 86 7.81 -3.50 -12.00
CA TYR A 86 8.46 -3.41 -10.71
C TYR A 86 7.46 -3.58 -9.56
N LEU A 87 7.90 -4.16 -8.44
CA LEU A 87 7.06 -4.38 -7.26
C LEU A 87 6.38 -3.08 -6.78
N LEU A 88 7.08 -1.95 -6.91
CA LEU A 88 6.58 -0.63 -6.55
C LEU A 88 5.38 -0.17 -7.42
N GLU A 89 5.27 -0.66 -8.66
CA GLU A 89 4.15 -0.34 -9.55
C GLU A 89 2.86 -1.05 -9.13
N ALA A 90 2.99 -2.23 -8.49
CA ALA A 90 1.88 -3.01 -7.98
C ALA A 90 1.41 -2.52 -6.59
N MET A 91 2.19 -1.67 -5.93
CA MET A 91 1.80 -1.11 -4.64
C MET A 91 0.72 -0.04 -4.83
N GLY A 92 -0.38 -0.21 -4.11
CA GLY A 92 -1.42 0.81 -4.04
C GLY A 92 -0.91 2.09 -3.36
N GLY A 93 -1.68 3.17 -3.53
CA GLY A 93 -1.51 4.37 -2.73
C GLY A 93 -1.91 4.12 -1.27
N GLY A 94 -1.82 5.16 -0.46
CA GLY A 94 -2.18 5.16 0.94
C GLY A 94 -2.77 6.50 1.35
N VAL A 95 -3.39 6.52 2.52
CA VAL A 95 -3.94 7.74 3.12
C VAL A 95 -3.51 7.82 4.58
N ALA A 96 -3.15 9.01 5.03
CA ALA A 96 -2.93 9.34 6.42
C ALA A 96 -3.88 10.46 6.84
N MET A 97 -4.32 10.44 8.10
CA MET A 97 -5.19 11.46 8.68
C MET A 97 -4.54 12.03 9.94
N PHE A 98 -4.16 13.31 9.92
CA PHE A 98 -3.52 14.00 11.04
C PHE A 98 -3.73 15.51 10.91
N ASP A 99 -3.73 16.24 12.03
CA ASP A 99 -3.76 17.71 12.04
C ASP A 99 -2.33 18.22 11.79
N TYR A 100 -2.07 18.71 10.58
CA TYR A 100 -0.72 19.09 10.15
C TYR A 100 -0.33 20.50 10.63
N ASP A 101 -1.28 21.44 10.64
CA ASP A 101 -1.04 22.84 10.98
C ASP A 101 -1.53 23.25 12.37
N ASN A 102 -2.04 22.28 13.14
CA ASN A 102 -2.53 22.42 14.51
C ASN A 102 -3.71 23.39 14.62
N ASP A 103 -4.60 23.39 13.62
CA ASP A 103 -5.80 24.22 13.59
C ASP A 103 -7.04 23.51 14.19
N GLY A 104 -6.87 22.27 14.65
CA GLY A 104 -7.93 21.44 15.21
C GLY A 104 -8.80 20.74 14.18
N ARG A 105 -8.48 20.84 12.88
CA ARG A 105 -9.10 20.07 11.79
C ARG A 105 -8.14 18.97 11.36
N MET A 106 -8.71 17.80 11.07
CA MET A 106 -7.92 16.67 10.56
C MET A 106 -7.66 16.85 9.07
N ASP A 107 -6.40 16.85 8.67
CA ASP A 107 -6.00 16.83 7.27
C ASP A 107 -5.92 15.40 6.73
N LEU A 108 -6.14 15.26 5.42
CA LEU A 108 -5.96 14.01 4.69
C LEU A 108 -4.77 14.12 3.74
N PHE A 109 -3.82 13.20 3.87
CA PHE A 109 -2.66 13.10 2.99
C PHE A 109 -2.72 11.80 2.19
N PHE A 110 -2.70 11.90 0.85
CA PHE A 110 -2.71 10.74 -0.04
C PHE A 110 -1.32 10.52 -0.65
N THR A 111 -0.80 9.29 -0.58
CA THR A 111 0.41 8.93 -1.32
C THR A 111 0.07 8.54 -2.75
N ASN A 112 0.93 8.94 -3.68
CA ASN A 112 0.80 8.60 -5.09
C ASN A 112 2.14 8.13 -5.65
N GLY A 113 2.08 7.39 -6.77
CA GLY A 113 3.27 7.05 -7.54
C GLY A 113 3.89 8.28 -8.19
N ALA A 114 5.15 8.15 -8.59
CA ALA A 114 5.86 9.10 -9.44
C ALA A 114 6.38 8.37 -10.68
N SER A 115 6.67 9.11 -11.75
CA SER A 115 7.34 8.56 -12.93
C SER A 115 8.72 8.02 -12.56
N LEU A 116 9.04 6.84 -13.10
CA LEU A 116 10.37 6.24 -13.05
C LEU A 116 11.26 6.78 -14.19
#